data_AF-A0A3D3F8I2-F1
#
_entry.id   AF-A0A3D3F8I2-F1
#
_cell.length_a   1.000
_cell.length_b   1.000
_cell.length_c   1.000
_cell.angle_alpha   90.00
_cell.angle_beta   90.00
_cell.angle_gamma   90.00
#
_symmetry.space_group_name_H-M   'P 1'
#
loop_
_entity.id
_entity.type
_entity.pdbx_description
1 polymer ?
#
loop_
_entity_poly.entity_id
_entity_poly.type
_entity_poly.pdbx_seq_one_letter_code
_entity_poly.pdbx_strand_id
1 'polypeptide(L)'
;MPACKNPMDWNQNNWFIHFGFLLNIPPGNLYSSICFQYNSSKAPGYYSDVHQAHTMPVPLHKSASMWIKLNADVAEKRNRYGVVRIDRNGSDSWIGGKYEDGGIEVSIRELGDRYAVSEDSIAPKIISIEPEKWASAKRIRVRLTDDKSGIASFRGEIDGKFVLFTHDVKSSVYTYLFDNERLERGKRHTFVFTASDGVGNTAEYRQEFNY
;
A
#
# COMPACT_ATOMS: atom_id res chain seq x y z
N MET A 1 -32.20 27.21 3.66
CA MET A 1 -30.94 26.47 3.43
C MET A 1 -30.41 26.91 2.08
N PRO A 2 -29.10 27.18 1.91
CA PRO A 2 -28.55 27.47 0.59
C PRO A 2 -28.86 26.31 -0.37
N ALA A 3 -29.16 26.62 -1.62
CA ALA A 3 -29.44 25.62 -2.64
C ALA A 3 -28.22 24.72 -2.83
N CYS A 4 -28.43 23.40 -2.84
CA CYS A 4 -27.34 22.46 -3.02
C CYS A 4 -26.84 22.47 -4.47
N LYS A 5 -25.56 22.79 -4.68
CA LYS A 5 -24.97 22.84 -6.02
C LYS A 5 -24.76 21.46 -6.64
N ASN A 6 -24.32 20.49 -5.83
CA ASN A 6 -24.05 19.11 -6.27
C ASN A 6 -24.78 18.14 -5.33
N PRO A 7 -26.10 17.93 -5.49
CA PRO A 7 -26.80 16.91 -4.71
C PRO A 7 -26.28 15.52 -5.07
N MET A 8 -26.05 14.68 -4.07
CA MET A 8 -25.80 13.25 -4.25
C MET A 8 -26.81 12.46 -3.45
N ASP A 9 -27.60 11.64 -4.13
CA ASP A 9 -28.71 10.91 -3.54
C ASP A 9 -28.31 9.51 -3.13
N TRP A 10 -28.79 9.08 -1.95
CA TRP A 10 -28.38 7.82 -1.36
C TRP A 10 -28.76 6.58 -2.18
N ASN A 11 -29.86 6.66 -2.93
CA ASN A 11 -30.41 5.58 -3.74
C ASN A 11 -30.09 5.70 -5.24
N GLN A 12 -29.25 6.67 -5.63
CA GLN A 12 -28.87 6.90 -7.02
C GLN A 12 -27.40 6.60 -7.25
N ASN A 13 -27.04 6.41 -8.53
CA ASN A 13 -25.65 6.35 -8.95
C ASN A 13 -25.12 7.79 -9.09
N ASN A 14 -24.19 8.19 -8.23
CA ASN A 14 -23.72 9.56 -8.17
C ASN A 14 -22.37 9.71 -8.84
N TRP A 15 -22.28 10.61 -9.81
CA TRP A 15 -21.03 10.94 -10.48
C TRP A 15 -20.63 12.38 -10.20
N PHE A 16 -19.33 12.59 -10.05
CA PHE A 16 -18.73 13.91 -10.06
C PHE A 16 -17.52 13.93 -10.99
N ILE A 17 -17.52 14.86 -11.94
CA ILE A 17 -16.47 15.02 -12.94
C ILE A 17 -15.89 16.42 -12.81
N HIS A 18 -14.58 16.49 -12.69
CA HIS A 18 -13.82 17.73 -12.74
C HIS A 18 -12.56 17.51 -13.59
N PHE A 19 -11.91 18.58 -14.04
CA PHE A 19 -10.61 18.45 -14.68
C PHE A 19 -9.63 17.73 -13.74
N GLY A 20 -9.14 16.57 -14.17
CA GLY A 20 -8.19 15.74 -13.44
C GLY A 20 -8.78 14.85 -12.34
N PHE A 21 -10.11 14.81 -12.17
CA PHE A 21 -10.74 14.06 -11.09
C PHE A 21 -12.10 13.49 -11.49
N LEU A 22 -12.33 12.23 -11.12
CA LEU A 22 -13.60 11.53 -11.30
C LEU A 22 -13.95 10.79 -10.02
N LEU A 23 -15.21 10.89 -9.60
CA LEU A 23 -15.76 10.13 -8.49
C LEU A 23 -17.07 9.47 -8.92
N ASN A 24 -17.20 8.19 -8.61
CA ASN A 24 -18.41 7.41 -8.80
C ASN A 24 -18.81 6.74 -7.48
N ILE A 25 -19.99 7.09 -6.97
CA ILE A 25 -20.60 6.50 -5.78
C ILE A 25 -21.83 5.69 -6.23
N PRO A 26 -21.73 4.35 -6.29
CA PRO A 26 -22.85 3.50 -6.68
C PRO A 26 -24.04 3.63 -5.71
N PRO A 27 -25.28 3.32 -6.16
CA PRO A 27 -26.47 3.43 -5.32
C PRO A 27 -26.38 2.57 -4.06
N GLY A 28 -26.90 3.09 -2.95
CA GLY A 28 -26.90 2.42 -1.65
C GLY A 28 -25.59 2.55 -0.86
N ASN A 29 -24.60 3.30 -1.36
CA ASN A 29 -23.36 3.55 -0.61
C ASN A 29 -23.45 4.71 0.38
N LEU A 30 -24.35 5.67 0.19
CA LEU A 30 -24.58 6.72 1.18
C LEU A 30 -25.71 6.29 2.12
N TYR A 31 -25.58 6.62 3.41
CA TYR A 31 -26.64 6.39 4.39
C TYR A 31 -27.73 7.47 4.36
N SER A 32 -27.43 8.64 3.79
CA SER A 32 -28.35 9.74 3.55
C SER A 32 -27.88 10.57 2.36
N SER A 33 -28.80 11.24 1.65
CA SER A 33 -28.40 12.19 0.59
C SER A 33 -27.54 13.31 1.19
N ILE A 34 -26.52 13.74 0.45
CA ILE A 34 -25.58 14.79 0.87
C ILE A 34 -25.54 15.92 -0.15
N CYS A 35 -25.17 17.10 0.33
CA CYS A 35 -24.73 18.16 -0.58
C CYS A 35 -23.22 18.08 -0.79
N PHE A 36 -22.81 17.46 -1.89
CA PHE A 36 -21.41 17.21 -2.20
C PHE A 36 -20.66 18.51 -2.47
N GLN A 37 -19.45 18.57 -1.94
CA GLN A 37 -18.54 19.69 -2.09
C GLN A 37 -17.21 19.12 -2.59
N TYR A 38 -16.50 19.89 -3.39
CA TYR A 38 -15.23 19.45 -3.96
C TYR A 38 -14.26 20.62 -3.95
N ASN A 39 -13.04 20.33 -3.51
CA ASN A 39 -11.93 21.28 -3.55
C ASN A 39 -10.73 20.61 -4.24
N SER A 40 -9.93 21.42 -4.93
CA SER A 40 -8.63 20.98 -5.44
C SER A 40 -7.60 22.09 -5.33
N SER A 41 -6.36 21.71 -5.13
CA SER A 41 -5.22 22.64 -5.06
C SER A 41 -3.96 21.99 -5.61
N LYS A 42 -3.13 22.78 -6.28
CA LYS A 42 -1.77 22.35 -6.62
C LYS A 42 -0.97 22.17 -5.35
N ALA A 43 -0.20 21.08 -5.29
CA ALA A 43 0.74 20.85 -4.21
C ALA A 43 2.06 20.30 -4.77
N PRO A 44 3.21 20.93 -4.50
CA PRO A 44 4.50 20.35 -4.85
C PRO A 44 4.72 19.06 -4.04
N GLY A 45 5.40 18.08 -4.63
CA GLY A 45 5.70 16.79 -3.99
C GLY A 45 4.74 15.65 -4.37
N TYR A 46 3.66 15.94 -5.08
CA TYR A 46 2.75 14.95 -5.65
C TYR A 46 2.79 14.94 -7.18
N TYR A 47 2.38 13.81 -7.76
CA TYR A 47 2.27 13.60 -9.20
C TYR A 47 0.89 13.99 -9.75
N SER A 48 0.04 14.61 -8.94
CA SER A 48 -1.26 15.18 -9.31
C SER A 48 -1.52 16.45 -8.49
N ASP A 49 -2.63 17.14 -8.79
CA ASP A 49 -3.23 18.05 -7.82
C ASP A 49 -3.71 17.27 -6.58
N VAL A 50 -3.88 17.96 -5.46
CA VAL A 50 -4.54 17.41 -4.27
C VAL A 50 -6.04 17.64 -4.40
N HIS A 51 -6.81 16.57 -4.31
CA HIS A 51 -8.26 16.57 -4.45
C HIS A 51 -8.93 16.25 -3.13
N GLN A 52 -9.97 16.99 -2.76
CA GLN A 52 -10.78 16.71 -1.58
C GLN A 52 -12.22 16.41 -2.03
N ALA A 53 -12.63 15.16 -1.90
CA ALA A 53 -13.98 14.73 -2.18
C ALA A 53 -14.82 14.91 -0.91
N HIS A 54 -15.62 15.97 -0.85
CA HIS A 54 -16.37 16.43 0.33
C HIS A 54 -15.51 17.08 1.42
N THR A 55 -16.15 17.86 2.30
CA THR A 55 -15.47 18.64 3.35
C THR A 55 -15.53 17.99 4.73
N MET A 56 -16.45 17.05 4.93
CA MET A 56 -16.64 16.30 6.17
C MET A 56 -16.54 14.79 5.92
N PRO A 57 -16.14 14.00 6.92
CA PRO A 57 -16.16 12.54 6.82
C PRO A 57 -17.57 12.02 6.53
N VAL A 58 -17.72 11.24 5.45
CA VAL A 58 -18.95 10.50 5.15
C VAL A 58 -18.59 9.05 4.85
N PRO A 59 -18.92 8.10 5.75
CA PRO A 59 -18.64 6.70 5.51
C PRO A 59 -19.54 6.15 4.40
N LEU A 60 -18.98 5.27 3.58
CA LEU A 60 -19.70 4.56 2.52
C LEU A 60 -20.03 3.14 2.98
N HIS A 61 -21.19 2.62 2.57
CA HIS A 61 -21.60 1.26 2.93
C HIS A 61 -20.67 0.19 2.35
N LYS A 62 -20.23 0.35 1.09
CA LYS A 62 -19.23 -0.51 0.44
C LYS A 62 -18.01 0.31 0.01
N SER A 63 -18.10 0.99 -1.13
CA SER A 63 -17.03 1.83 -1.67
C SER A 63 -17.50 2.71 -2.81
N ALA A 64 -16.69 3.72 -3.12
CA ALA A 64 -16.75 4.53 -4.33
C ALA A 64 -15.48 4.30 -5.16
N SER A 65 -15.58 4.44 -6.49
CA SER A 65 -14.40 4.52 -7.35
C SER A 65 -14.00 5.99 -7.53
N MET A 66 -12.70 6.25 -7.43
CA MET A 66 -12.10 7.56 -7.62
C MET A 66 -10.95 7.44 -8.60
N TRP A 67 -10.88 8.33 -9.58
CA TRP A 67 -9.76 8.43 -10.51
C TRP A 67 -9.13 9.82 -10.45
N ILE A 68 -7.80 9.85 -10.36
CA ILE A 68 -7.00 11.08 -10.27
C ILE A 68 -5.99 11.10 -11.41
N LYS A 69 -6.00 12.18 -12.19
CA LYS A 69 -5.09 12.36 -13.33
C LYS A 69 -3.66 12.64 -12.88
N LEU A 70 -2.69 12.09 -13.61
CA LEU A 70 -1.28 12.46 -13.48
C LEU A 70 -1.01 13.83 -14.12
N ASN A 71 -0.18 14.64 -13.47
CA ASN A 71 0.34 15.89 -14.03
C ASN A 71 1.24 15.63 -15.25
N ALA A 72 2.02 14.55 -15.19
CA ALA A 72 2.82 14.03 -16.28
C ALA A 72 2.81 12.50 -16.21
N ASP A 73 2.42 11.86 -17.31
CA ASP A 73 2.42 10.41 -17.43
C ASP A 73 3.76 9.94 -18.01
N VAL A 74 4.55 9.28 -17.17
CA VAL A 74 5.86 8.72 -17.51
C VAL A 74 5.74 7.20 -17.52
N ALA A 75 5.88 6.60 -18.71
CA ALA A 75 5.54 5.19 -18.95
C ALA A 75 6.30 4.23 -18.01
N GLU A 76 7.58 4.49 -17.76
CA GLU A 76 8.45 3.67 -16.93
C GLU A 76 8.12 3.73 -15.43
N LYS A 77 7.28 4.69 -15.02
CA LYS A 77 6.87 4.90 -13.62
C LYS A 77 5.47 4.39 -13.32
N ARG A 78 4.70 3.97 -14.32
CA ARG A 78 3.26 3.66 -14.18
C ARG A 78 2.96 2.60 -13.15
N ASN A 79 3.81 1.59 -13.00
CA ASN A 79 3.66 0.54 -11.99
C ASN A 79 3.98 1.00 -10.56
N ARG A 80 4.63 2.16 -10.42
CA ARG A 80 5.05 2.74 -9.13
C ARG A 80 4.13 3.84 -8.63
N TYR A 81 3.15 4.25 -9.43
CA TYR A 81 2.18 5.25 -9.02
C TYR A 81 1.01 4.64 -8.25
N GLY A 82 0.56 5.37 -7.24
CA GLY A 82 -0.62 5.03 -6.45
C GLY A 82 -1.19 6.27 -5.79
N VAL A 83 -2.41 6.15 -5.27
CA VAL A 83 -3.05 7.22 -4.53
C VAL A 83 -2.63 7.16 -3.07
N VAL A 84 -2.32 8.31 -2.51
CA VAL A 84 -2.17 8.50 -1.07
C VAL A 84 -3.33 9.30 -0.53
N ARG A 85 -3.75 8.94 0.68
CA ARG A 85 -4.64 9.75 1.51
C ARG A 85 -3.81 10.66 2.39
N ILE A 86 -4.12 11.96 2.38
CA ILE A 86 -3.47 13.00 3.18
C ILE A 86 -4.42 13.40 4.31
N ASP A 87 -3.98 13.17 5.55
CA ASP A 87 -4.76 13.50 6.73
C ASP A 87 -4.78 15.02 7.02
N ARG A 88 -5.43 15.41 8.12
CA ARG A 88 -5.52 16.82 8.54
C ARG A 88 -4.18 17.41 8.99
N ASN A 89 -3.24 16.58 9.44
CA ASN A 89 -1.90 16.99 9.87
C ASN A 89 -0.94 17.10 8.67
N GLY A 90 -1.36 16.66 7.49
CA GLY A 90 -0.54 16.65 6.27
C GLY A 90 0.31 15.40 6.11
N SER A 91 0.16 14.40 6.99
CA SER A 91 0.78 13.09 6.80
C SER A 91 -0.01 12.31 5.75
N ASP A 92 0.71 11.69 4.83
CA ASP A 92 0.09 10.86 3.81
C ASP A 92 0.27 9.36 4.08
N SER A 93 -0.64 8.57 3.51
CA SER A 93 -0.68 7.12 3.67
C SER A 93 -1.12 6.49 2.36
N TRP A 94 -0.41 5.44 1.94
CA TRP A 94 -0.72 4.74 0.71
C TRP A 94 -2.07 4.02 0.81
N ILE A 95 -2.95 4.27 -0.15
CA ILE A 95 -4.24 3.56 -0.26
C ILE A 95 -4.33 2.69 -1.51
N GLY A 96 -3.23 2.62 -2.29
CA GLY A 96 -3.13 1.83 -3.50
C GLY A 96 -3.74 2.52 -4.71
N GLY A 97 -4.17 1.72 -5.67
CA GLY A 97 -4.73 2.17 -6.94
C GLY A 97 -4.02 1.51 -8.11
N LYS A 98 -4.62 1.66 -9.29
CA LYS A 98 -4.14 1.09 -10.54
C LYS A 98 -4.06 2.19 -11.58
N TYR A 99 -2.99 2.19 -12.37
CA TYR A 99 -2.90 3.03 -13.55
C TYR A 99 -4.03 2.71 -14.53
N GLU A 100 -4.75 3.74 -14.95
CA GLU A 100 -5.82 3.69 -15.94
C GLU A 100 -5.85 5.03 -16.69
N ASP A 101 -5.72 5.01 -18.02
CA ASP A 101 -5.90 6.17 -18.91
C ASP A 101 -5.24 7.50 -18.49
N GLY A 102 -3.97 7.44 -18.08
CA GLY A 102 -3.20 8.64 -17.70
C GLY A 102 -3.49 9.15 -16.29
N GLY A 103 -4.17 8.35 -15.47
CA GLY A 103 -4.38 8.61 -14.04
C GLY A 103 -4.35 7.31 -13.25
N ILE A 104 -4.69 7.42 -11.97
CA ILE A 104 -4.77 6.29 -11.04
C ILE A 104 -6.21 6.15 -10.55
N GLU A 105 -6.80 4.97 -10.77
CA GLU A 105 -8.10 4.57 -10.21
C GLU A 105 -7.90 3.87 -8.86
N VAL A 106 -8.68 4.24 -7.86
CA VAL A 106 -8.65 3.66 -6.51
C VAL A 106 -10.07 3.55 -5.92
N SER A 107 -10.27 2.56 -5.07
CA SER A 107 -11.51 2.38 -4.31
C SER A 107 -11.39 3.03 -2.93
N ILE A 108 -12.31 3.94 -2.59
CA ILE A 108 -12.38 4.59 -1.28
C ILE A 108 -13.63 4.15 -0.51
N ARG A 109 -13.56 4.18 0.83
CA ARG A 109 -14.68 3.80 1.72
C ARG A 109 -15.23 4.95 2.56
N GLU A 110 -14.62 6.12 2.44
CA GLU A 110 -15.00 7.33 3.18
C GLU A 110 -14.69 8.56 2.31
N LEU A 111 -15.58 9.53 2.32
CA LEU A 111 -15.35 10.87 1.75
C LEU A 111 -14.81 11.81 2.84
N GLY A 112 -14.32 12.99 2.46
CA GLY A 112 -13.88 14.06 3.37
C GLY A 112 -12.37 14.23 3.44
N ASP A 113 -11.63 13.14 3.18
CA ASP A 113 -10.18 13.14 3.12
C ASP A 113 -9.65 13.83 1.86
N ARG A 114 -8.35 14.16 1.89
CA ARG A 114 -7.60 14.67 0.74
C ARG A 114 -6.82 13.54 0.08
N TYR A 115 -6.72 13.58 -1.23
CA TYR A 115 -6.11 12.53 -2.05
C TYR A 115 -5.21 13.12 -3.13
N ALA A 116 -4.10 12.44 -3.40
CA ALA A 116 -3.18 12.79 -4.48
C ALA A 116 -2.44 11.54 -4.97
N VAL A 117 -1.83 11.63 -6.15
CA VAL A 117 -0.97 10.57 -6.68
C VAL A 117 0.46 10.74 -6.15
N SER A 118 1.06 9.65 -5.69
CA SER A 118 2.45 9.57 -5.26
C SER A 118 3.16 8.39 -5.93
N GLU A 119 4.49 8.38 -5.88
CA GLU A 119 5.34 7.30 -6.44
C GLU A 119 5.99 6.51 -5.29
N ASP A 120 5.98 5.19 -5.37
CA ASP A 120 6.79 4.32 -4.51
C ASP A 120 8.00 3.78 -5.29
N SER A 121 9.21 4.08 -4.82
CA SER A 121 10.46 3.72 -5.48
C SER A 121 11.47 3.01 -4.57
N ILE A 122 11.09 2.69 -3.34
CA ILE A 122 12.00 2.15 -2.34
C ILE A 122 11.67 0.67 -2.12
N ALA A 123 12.67 -0.19 -2.28
CA ALA A 123 12.47 -1.61 -2.03
C ALA A 123 12.33 -1.91 -0.53
N PRO A 124 11.63 -3.00 -0.15
CA PRO A 124 11.54 -3.45 1.22
C PRO A 124 12.90 -3.61 1.88
N LYS A 125 12.99 -3.27 3.16
CA LYS A 125 14.21 -3.42 3.95
C LYS A 125 14.20 -4.73 4.73
N ILE A 126 15.22 -5.55 4.50
CA ILE A 126 15.43 -6.83 5.18
C ILE A 126 16.61 -6.70 6.14
N ILE A 127 16.41 -7.01 7.43
CA ILE A 127 17.44 -6.93 8.48
C ILE A 127 17.44 -8.23 9.28
N SER A 128 18.57 -8.93 9.34
CA SER A 128 18.75 -10.07 10.25
C SER A 128 18.71 -9.63 11.72
N ILE A 129 18.08 -10.44 12.57
CA ILE A 129 18.06 -10.22 14.02
C ILE A 129 19.00 -11.24 14.66
N GLU A 130 20.10 -10.76 15.24
CA GLU A 130 21.09 -11.55 15.98
C GLU A 130 21.52 -12.84 15.24
N PRO A 131 22.03 -12.74 14.00
CA PRO A 131 22.40 -13.91 13.18
C PRO A 131 23.41 -14.84 13.87
N GLU A 132 24.29 -14.28 14.70
CA GLU A 132 25.26 -15.02 15.52
C GLU A 132 24.60 -15.95 16.55
N LYS A 133 23.33 -15.71 16.90
CA LYS A 133 22.55 -16.53 17.84
C LYS A 133 21.61 -17.53 17.17
N TRP A 134 21.51 -17.53 15.84
CA TRP A 134 20.52 -18.38 15.16
C TRP A 134 20.69 -19.87 15.44
N ALA A 135 21.93 -20.36 15.40
CA ALA A 135 22.24 -21.76 15.65
C ALA A 135 21.98 -22.17 17.10
N SER A 136 22.45 -21.36 18.06
CA SER A 136 22.26 -21.65 19.50
C SER A 136 20.80 -21.52 19.93
N ALA A 137 20.07 -20.56 19.37
CA ALA A 137 18.63 -20.38 19.61
C ALA A 137 17.74 -21.26 18.72
N LYS A 138 18.33 -22.04 17.80
CA LYS A 138 17.64 -22.91 16.83
C LYS A 138 16.53 -22.20 16.04
N ARG A 139 16.78 -20.96 15.64
CA ARG A 139 15.82 -20.15 14.86
C ARG A 139 16.52 -19.06 14.05
N ILE A 140 16.03 -18.82 12.84
CA ILE A 140 16.36 -17.63 12.04
C ILE A 140 15.29 -16.58 12.30
N ARG A 141 15.72 -15.34 12.54
CA ARG A 141 14.83 -14.18 12.71
C ARG A 141 15.26 -13.05 11.79
N VAL A 142 14.28 -12.52 11.06
CA VAL A 142 14.48 -11.42 10.11
C VAL A 142 13.40 -10.38 10.35
N ARG A 143 13.78 -9.10 10.33
CA ARG A 143 12.86 -7.97 10.27
C ARG A 143 12.70 -7.54 8.83
N LEU A 144 11.46 -7.50 8.34
CA LEU A 144 11.09 -7.01 7.03
C LEU A 144 10.15 -5.81 7.21
N THR A 145 10.51 -4.68 6.62
CA THR A 145 9.74 -3.44 6.68
C THR A 145 9.65 -2.78 5.31
N ASP A 146 8.55 -2.08 5.08
CA ASP A 146 8.30 -1.27 3.90
C ASP A 146 7.95 0.16 4.34
N ASP A 147 8.24 1.16 3.52
CA ASP A 147 7.95 2.56 3.83
C ASP A 147 6.65 3.09 3.20
N LYS A 148 6.02 2.34 2.28
CA LYS A 148 4.89 2.86 1.51
C LYS A 148 3.88 1.80 1.05
N SER A 149 4.08 1.15 -0.10
CA SER A 149 3.05 0.29 -0.72
C SER A 149 2.77 -1.01 0.03
N GLY A 150 3.53 -1.30 1.08
CA GLY A 150 3.42 -2.46 1.94
C GLY A 150 4.12 -3.68 1.33
N ILE A 151 4.25 -4.74 2.13
CA ILE A 151 4.83 -6.00 1.67
C ILE A 151 3.79 -6.81 0.90
N ALA A 152 4.07 -7.12 -0.37
CA ALA A 152 3.22 -7.99 -1.19
C ALA A 152 3.59 -9.46 -1.03
N SER A 153 4.89 -9.79 -1.00
CA SER A 153 5.34 -11.17 -0.87
C SER A 153 6.69 -11.29 -0.20
N PHE A 154 6.96 -12.46 0.36
CA PHE A 154 8.28 -12.84 0.86
C PHE A 154 8.52 -14.33 0.66
N ARG A 155 9.79 -14.73 0.62
CA ARG A 155 10.20 -16.13 0.47
C ARG A 155 11.54 -16.37 1.16
N GLY A 156 11.60 -17.43 1.94
CA GLY A 156 12.82 -17.89 2.60
C GLY A 156 13.32 -19.20 2.01
N GLU A 157 14.63 -19.31 1.85
CA GLU A 157 15.32 -20.54 1.47
C GLU A 157 16.52 -20.81 2.37
N ILE A 158 16.78 -22.08 2.60
CA ILE A 158 18.04 -22.57 3.14
C ILE A 158 18.61 -23.59 2.16
N ASP A 159 19.85 -23.39 1.70
CA ASP A 159 20.53 -24.20 0.69
C ASP A 159 19.69 -24.41 -0.58
N GLY A 160 18.99 -23.35 -1.02
CA GLY A 160 18.12 -23.37 -2.20
C GLY A 160 16.78 -24.11 -1.98
N LYS A 161 16.48 -24.56 -0.77
CA LYS A 161 15.21 -25.23 -0.43
C LYS A 161 14.30 -24.27 0.34
N PHE A 162 13.04 -24.20 -0.07
CA PHE A 162 12.05 -23.37 0.60
C PHE A 162 11.86 -23.73 2.07
N VAL A 163 11.74 -22.71 2.92
CA VAL A 163 11.40 -22.85 4.34
C VAL A 163 10.22 -21.97 4.72
N LEU A 164 9.33 -22.49 5.57
CA LEU A 164 8.12 -21.80 5.99
C LEU A 164 8.41 -20.89 7.19
N PHE A 165 8.36 -19.59 6.97
CA PHE A 165 8.42 -18.61 8.05
C PHE A 165 7.05 -18.43 8.70
N THR A 166 7.07 -18.22 10.01
CA THR A 166 5.92 -17.76 10.79
C THR A 166 6.06 -16.27 11.07
N HIS A 167 4.96 -15.53 10.99
CA HIS A 167 4.90 -14.14 11.39
C HIS A 167 3.51 -13.83 11.98
N ASP A 168 3.48 -12.86 12.88
CA ASP A 168 2.23 -12.24 13.34
C ASP A 168 1.92 -11.05 12.42
N VAL A 169 0.65 -10.88 12.04
CA VAL A 169 0.23 -9.85 11.06
C VAL A 169 0.59 -8.43 11.51
N LYS A 170 0.76 -8.17 12.81
CA LYS A 170 1.17 -6.87 13.35
C LYS A 170 2.69 -6.76 13.58
N SER A 171 3.44 -7.82 13.32
CA SER A 171 4.88 -7.89 13.55
C SER A 171 5.66 -7.81 12.24
N SER A 172 6.66 -6.94 12.20
CA SER A 172 7.66 -6.91 11.12
C SER A 172 8.68 -8.05 11.21
N VAL A 173 8.58 -8.92 12.22
CA VAL A 173 9.54 -10.00 12.48
C VAL A 173 9.01 -11.34 11.99
N TYR A 174 9.78 -11.94 11.10
CA TYR A 174 9.58 -13.25 10.52
C TYR A 174 10.53 -14.24 11.22
N THR A 175 9.98 -15.36 11.67
CA THR A 175 10.74 -16.39 12.39
C THR A 175 10.61 -17.74 11.71
N TYR A 176 11.75 -18.38 11.45
CA TYR A 176 11.83 -19.79 11.08
C TYR A 176 12.46 -20.57 12.23
N LEU A 177 11.80 -21.63 12.68
CA LEU A 177 12.33 -22.55 13.67
C LEU A 177 13.07 -23.68 12.96
N PHE A 178 14.22 -24.08 13.49
CA PHE A 178 15.03 -25.12 12.83
C PHE A 178 14.32 -26.47 12.88
N ASP A 179 14.36 -27.15 11.75
CA ASP A 179 13.88 -28.51 11.56
C ASP A 179 15.10 -29.43 11.34
N ASN A 180 15.37 -30.34 12.27
CA ASN A 180 16.53 -31.25 12.18
C ASN A 180 16.42 -32.23 11.00
N GLU A 181 15.24 -32.42 10.41
CA GLU A 181 15.08 -33.26 9.20
C GLU A 181 15.59 -32.55 7.95
N ARG A 182 15.65 -31.21 7.97
CA ARG A 182 16.01 -30.36 6.83
C ARG A 182 17.37 -29.67 6.99
N LEU A 183 17.75 -29.40 8.23
CA LEU A 183 19.00 -28.74 8.61
C LEU A 183 19.96 -29.75 9.25
N GLU A 184 21.01 -30.07 8.51
CA GLU A 184 22.07 -30.94 8.97
C GLU A 184 22.95 -30.24 10.01
N ARG A 185 23.48 -30.98 10.98
CA ARG A 185 24.38 -30.42 12.01
C ARG A 185 25.84 -30.55 11.65
N GLY A 186 26.67 -29.68 12.20
CA GLY A 186 28.08 -29.55 11.89
C GLY A 186 28.36 -29.02 10.48
N LYS A 187 27.38 -28.41 9.81
CA LYS A 187 27.51 -27.94 8.42
C LYS A 187 27.26 -26.43 8.32
N ARG A 188 27.82 -25.87 7.26
CA ARG A 188 27.56 -24.50 6.84
C ARG A 188 26.37 -24.48 5.89
N HIS A 189 25.42 -23.61 6.19
CA HIS A 189 24.18 -23.42 5.43
C HIS A 189 24.12 -22.01 4.85
N THR A 190 23.49 -21.88 3.69
CA THR A 190 23.21 -20.58 3.05
C THR A 190 21.74 -20.24 3.22
N PHE A 191 21.46 -19.18 3.98
CA PHE A 191 20.12 -18.60 4.07
C PHE A 191 19.93 -17.48 3.05
N VAL A 192 18.80 -17.51 2.35
CA VAL A 192 18.35 -16.44 1.43
C VAL A 192 16.92 -16.04 1.81
N PHE A 193 16.69 -14.74 1.89
CA PHE A 193 15.36 -14.17 2.11
C PHE A 193 15.08 -13.11 1.06
N THR A 194 14.03 -13.30 0.28
CA THR A 194 13.60 -12.36 -0.77
C THR A 194 12.24 -11.78 -0.41
N ALA A 195 12.00 -10.50 -0.69
CA ALA A 195 10.71 -9.86 -0.50
C ALA A 195 10.39 -8.89 -1.65
N SER A 196 9.09 -8.65 -1.87
CA SER A 196 8.58 -7.66 -2.82
C SER A 196 7.51 -6.78 -2.18
N ASP A 197 7.44 -5.52 -2.60
CA ASP A 197 6.38 -4.58 -2.18
C ASP A 197 5.16 -4.60 -3.12
N GLY A 198 4.18 -3.72 -2.85
CA GLY A 198 2.94 -3.59 -3.60
C GLY A 198 3.09 -3.03 -5.02
N VAL A 199 4.21 -2.41 -5.36
CA VAL A 199 4.52 -1.86 -6.71
C VAL A 199 5.55 -2.68 -7.48
N GLY A 200 6.09 -3.74 -6.85
CA GLY A 200 7.00 -4.70 -7.44
C GLY A 200 8.49 -4.42 -7.19
N ASN A 201 8.87 -3.49 -6.31
CA ASN A 201 10.27 -3.39 -5.90
C ASN A 201 10.65 -4.61 -5.06
N THR A 202 11.86 -5.14 -5.26
CA THR A 202 12.32 -6.37 -4.63
C THR A 202 13.61 -6.18 -3.83
N ALA A 203 13.75 -6.91 -2.74
CA ALA A 203 14.99 -6.99 -1.96
C ALA A 203 15.38 -8.44 -1.69
N GLU A 204 16.69 -8.70 -1.64
CA GLU A 204 17.27 -9.98 -1.23
C GLU A 204 18.25 -9.76 -0.07
N TYR A 205 18.20 -10.64 0.92
CA TYR A 205 19.19 -10.78 1.97
C TYR A 205 19.77 -12.19 1.94
N ARG A 206 21.10 -12.28 2.04
CA ARG A 206 21.84 -13.54 2.03
C ARG A 206 22.81 -13.61 3.20
N GLN A 207 22.85 -14.76 3.88
CA GLN A 207 23.71 -14.97 5.04
C GLN A 207 24.13 -16.44 5.14
N GLU A 208 25.43 -16.67 5.38
CA GLU A 208 25.92 -17.99 5.77
C GLU A 208 25.89 -18.14 7.29
N PHE A 209 25.56 -19.34 7.77
CA PHE A 209 25.63 -19.70 9.19
C PHE A 209 26.04 -21.16 9.37
N ASN A 210 26.65 -21.47 10.52
CA ASN A 210 27.01 -22.83 10.89
C ASN A 210 25.95 -23.38 11.87
N TYR A 211 25.47 -24.60 11.64
CA TYR A 211 24.57 -25.34 12.53
C TYR A 211 25.06 -26.76 12.74
#